data_AF-A0A451AAQ1-F1
#
_entry.id   AF-A0A451AAQ1-F1
#
_cell.length_a   1.000
_cell.length_b   1.000
_cell.length_c   1.000
_cell.angle_alpha   90.00
_cell.angle_beta   90.00
_cell.angle_gamma   90.00
#
_symmetry.space_group_name_H-M   'P 1'
#
loop_
_entity.id
_entity.type
_entity.pdbx_description
1 polymer ?
#
loop_
_entity_poly.entity_id
_entity_poly.type
_entity_poly.pdbx_seq_one_letter_code
_entity_poly.pdbx_strand_id
1 'polypeptide(L)'
;MLKWDFSEVSPQGDGEEIKRNLYEYLNLRIGAFSDYYRETLSEYPIQVNHQNALASFQSLLNAVRKTGHPLYLLIDEYDNFANELMMGYRHAEEDRYRAILSGEGVMKALFKTVKAAAGGRGLARVFITGVSPVAMSDLTSAYNVAENIYLLHRFNALCGFREDEIAAMASEIGKECKLPRSQVIEALAMMRTFYNGYRFSRRTEERVYNPTLALYFLKAFQRDCDYPDEILDSNLAMDRGKMHYIARLPEGRQLIFDALAEEEPVDVRRLADRFGAEDMRYAPKDTGFVASLLYLFRYLDHGRRHALRQADSYHSQSGYPQTLR
;
A
#
# COMPACT_ATOMS: atom_id res chain seq x y z
N MET A 1 -16.87 11.50 6.03
CA MET A 1 -16.03 10.27 6.05
C MET A 1 -15.05 10.36 7.21
N LEU A 2 -14.83 9.28 7.96
CA LEU A 2 -13.82 9.18 9.01
C LEU A 2 -12.59 8.46 8.44
N LYS A 3 -11.40 9.08 8.54
CA LYS A 3 -10.12 8.46 8.15
C LYS A 3 -9.32 8.08 9.39
N TRP A 4 -8.88 6.83 9.43
CA TRP A 4 -7.81 6.31 10.29
C TRP A 4 -6.62 5.96 9.40
N ASP A 5 -5.45 6.43 9.78
CA ASP A 5 -4.19 6.27 9.07
C ASP A 5 -3.17 5.73 10.06
N PHE A 6 -2.89 4.42 9.98
CA PHE A 6 -2.10 3.73 10.99
C PHE A 6 -0.59 3.92 10.82
N SER A 7 -0.12 4.62 9.77
CA SER A 7 1.27 5.09 9.74
C SER A 7 1.54 6.19 10.77
N GLU A 8 0.49 6.88 11.26
CA GLU A 8 0.61 7.88 12.33
C GLU A 8 0.71 7.25 13.73
N VAL A 9 0.54 5.92 13.84
CA VAL A 9 0.58 5.21 15.12
C VAL A 9 1.92 4.51 15.29
N SER A 10 2.68 4.92 16.31
CA SER A 10 3.94 4.25 16.62
C SER A 10 3.69 2.82 17.09
N PRO A 11 4.30 1.80 16.44
CA PRO A 11 4.26 0.42 16.90
C PRO A 11 5.43 0.11 17.86
N GLN A 12 6.12 1.13 18.37
CA GLN A 12 7.15 0.97 19.38
C GLN A 12 6.55 0.80 20.78
N GLY A 13 7.23 0.03 21.63
CA GLY A 13 6.80 -0.26 22.99
C GLY A 13 6.32 -1.69 23.21
N ASP A 14 5.75 -1.95 24.38
CA ASP A 14 5.03 -3.19 24.66
C ASP A 14 3.58 -3.13 24.13
N GLY A 15 2.83 -4.23 24.29
CA GLY A 15 1.45 -4.30 23.79
C GLY A 15 0.50 -3.27 24.40
N GLU A 16 0.72 -2.86 25.66
CA GLU A 16 -0.13 -1.85 26.31
C GLU A 16 0.24 -0.43 25.87
N GLU A 17 1.52 -0.14 25.66
CA GLU A 17 1.97 1.12 25.08
C GLU A 17 1.45 1.31 23.66
N ILE A 18 1.52 0.27 22.83
CA ILE A 18 1.00 0.31 21.45
C ILE A 18 -0.52 0.49 21.43
N LYS A 19 -1.24 -0.21 22.32
CA LYS A 19 -2.68 -0.04 22.51
C LYS A 19 -3.03 1.39 22.94
N ARG A 20 -2.25 1.98 23.86
CA ARG A 20 -2.42 3.37 24.29
C ARG A 20 -2.22 4.32 23.11
N ASN A 21 -1.12 4.18 22.36
CA ASN A 21 -0.83 5.01 21.18
C ASN A 21 -1.98 4.94 20.15
N LEU A 22 -2.48 3.72 19.89
CA LEU A 22 -3.62 3.52 19.00
C LEU A 22 -4.90 4.19 19.52
N TYR A 23 -5.22 4.03 20.81
CA TYR A 23 -6.43 4.62 21.38
C TYR A 23 -6.38 6.14 21.45
N GLU A 24 -5.22 6.71 21.79
CA GLU A 24 -4.99 8.14 21.73
C GLU A 24 -5.20 8.67 20.31
N TYR A 25 -4.58 8.03 19.31
CA TYR A 25 -4.78 8.37 17.90
C TYR A 25 -6.26 8.33 17.49
N LEU A 26 -6.95 7.22 17.75
CA LEU A 26 -8.35 7.05 17.39
C LEU A 26 -9.26 8.09 18.07
N ASN A 27 -9.02 8.40 19.34
CA ASN A 27 -9.75 9.43 20.08
C ASN A 27 -9.52 10.82 19.48
N LEU A 28 -8.29 11.15 19.10
CA LEU A 28 -7.98 12.41 18.41
C LEU A 28 -8.72 12.51 17.06
N ARG A 29 -8.73 11.42 16.26
CA ARG A 29 -9.48 11.39 15.00
C ARG A 29 -10.99 11.55 15.19
N ILE A 30 -11.55 10.94 16.24
CA ILE A 30 -12.96 11.08 16.60
C ILE A 30 -13.27 12.51 17.04
N GLY A 31 -12.42 13.12 17.87
CA GLY A 31 -12.56 14.52 18.28
C GLY A 31 -12.53 15.47 17.10
N ALA A 32 -11.52 15.34 16.22
CA ALA A 32 -11.40 16.14 15.01
C ALA A 32 -12.61 15.97 14.07
N PHE A 33 -13.14 14.75 13.95
CA PHE A 33 -14.38 14.51 13.19
C PHE A 33 -15.58 15.22 13.82
N SER A 34 -15.73 15.14 15.14
CA SER A 34 -16.80 15.85 15.87
C SER A 34 -16.74 17.35 15.66
N ASP A 35 -15.54 17.93 15.70
CA ASP A 35 -15.34 19.37 15.48
C ASP A 35 -15.60 19.78 14.04
N TYR A 36 -15.13 19.00 13.07
CA TYR A 36 -15.34 19.29 11.65
C TYR A 36 -16.83 19.26 11.27
N TYR A 37 -17.60 18.30 11.81
CA TYR A 37 -19.04 18.17 11.56
C TYR A 37 -19.89 18.77 12.68
N ARG A 38 -19.39 19.77 13.41
CA ARG A 38 -20.06 20.36 14.59
C ARG A 38 -21.47 20.83 14.29
N GLU A 39 -21.71 21.47 13.14
CA GLU A 39 -23.05 21.94 12.76
C GLU A 39 -24.06 20.78 12.70
N THR A 40 -23.64 19.63 12.17
CA THR A 40 -24.50 18.43 12.03
C THR A 40 -24.60 17.61 13.31
N LEU A 41 -23.59 17.66 14.18
CA LEU A 41 -23.48 16.80 15.37
C LEU A 41 -23.74 17.53 16.69
N SER A 42 -23.97 18.85 16.67
CA SER A 42 -24.13 19.69 17.87
C SER A 42 -25.24 19.21 18.82
N GLU A 43 -26.35 18.69 18.28
CA GLU A 43 -27.45 18.12 19.06
C GLU A 43 -27.14 16.75 19.69
N TYR A 44 -26.04 16.12 19.27
CA TYR A 44 -25.66 14.75 19.62
C TYR A 44 -24.20 14.71 20.10
N PRO A 45 -23.92 15.19 21.33
CA PRO A 45 -22.55 15.30 21.83
C PRO A 45 -21.84 13.95 21.87
N ILE A 46 -20.67 13.88 21.25
CA ILE A 46 -19.82 12.70 21.22
C ILE A 46 -18.99 12.67 22.49
N GLN A 47 -19.13 11.60 23.27
CA GLN A 47 -18.37 11.38 24.50
C GLN A 47 -17.06 10.67 24.17
N VAL A 48 -15.94 11.37 24.34
CA VAL A 48 -14.59 10.81 24.15
C VAL A 48 -14.08 10.23 25.46
N ASN A 49 -13.85 8.93 25.48
CA ASN A 49 -13.19 8.23 26.58
C ASN A 49 -11.69 8.11 26.29
N HIS A 50 -10.88 8.87 27.01
CA HIS A 50 -9.43 8.94 26.81
C HIS A 50 -8.71 7.59 26.97
N GLN A 51 -9.26 6.65 27.74
CA GLN A 51 -8.66 5.34 27.99
C GLN A 51 -9.26 4.22 27.11
N ASN A 52 -10.36 4.49 26.39
CA ASN A 52 -11.05 3.48 25.59
C ASN A 52 -11.65 4.07 24.31
N ALA A 53 -10.86 4.05 23.24
CA ALA A 53 -11.30 4.56 21.94
C ALA A 53 -12.46 3.76 21.33
N LEU A 54 -12.66 2.49 21.71
CA LEU A 54 -13.80 1.71 21.23
C LEU A 54 -15.12 2.26 21.80
N ALA A 55 -15.11 2.71 23.05
CA ALA A 55 -16.26 3.38 23.66
C ALA A 55 -16.52 4.75 22.99
N SER A 56 -15.47 5.53 22.71
CA SER A 56 -15.58 6.77 21.95
C SER A 56 -16.16 6.55 20.56
N PHE A 57 -15.71 5.50 19.86
CA PHE A 57 -16.20 5.16 18.53
C PHE A 57 -17.68 4.75 18.57
N GLN A 58 -18.09 4.00 19.59
CA GLN A 58 -19.51 3.68 19.81
C GLN A 58 -20.34 4.95 20.07
N SER A 59 -19.82 5.91 20.83
CA SER A 59 -20.47 7.21 21.05
C SER A 59 -20.65 7.97 19.73
N LEU A 60 -19.60 8.05 18.90
CA LEU A 60 -19.65 8.64 17.56
C LEU A 60 -20.71 7.98 16.69
N LEU A 61 -20.73 6.65 16.61
CA LEU A 61 -21.69 5.89 15.82
C LEU A 61 -23.13 6.20 16.25
N ASN A 62 -23.40 6.27 17.56
CA ASN A 62 -24.71 6.61 18.08
C ASN A 62 -25.14 8.04 17.72
N ALA A 63 -24.20 9.00 17.73
CA ALA A 63 -24.47 10.37 17.32
C ALA A 63 -24.80 10.44 15.82
N VAL A 64 -23.94 9.87 14.96
CA VAL A 64 -24.12 9.91 13.49
C VAL A 64 -25.42 9.22 13.06
N ARG A 65 -25.83 8.13 13.72
CA ARG A 65 -27.11 7.48 13.41
C ARG A 65 -28.33 8.38 13.55
N LYS A 66 -28.27 9.39 14.43
CA LYS A 66 -29.39 10.32 14.65
C LYS A 66 -29.46 11.42 13.60
N THR A 67 -28.39 11.63 12.82
CA THR A 67 -28.36 12.66 11.77
C THR A 67 -28.95 12.17 10.44
N GLY A 68 -29.19 10.87 10.30
CA GLY A 68 -29.65 10.26 9.04
C GLY A 68 -28.56 10.15 7.97
N HIS A 69 -27.33 10.60 8.23
CA HIS A 69 -26.21 10.49 7.30
C HIS A 69 -25.44 9.18 7.48
N PRO A 70 -24.99 8.52 6.39
CA PRO A 70 -24.16 7.34 6.48
C PRO A 70 -22.73 7.68 6.91
N LEU A 71 -22.18 6.95 7.89
CA LEU A 71 -20.76 7.02 8.20
C LEU A 71 -19.96 6.06 7.31
N TYR A 72 -18.97 6.58 6.60
CA TYR A 72 -17.95 5.79 5.89
C TYR A 72 -16.64 5.87 6.68
N LEU A 73 -15.99 4.71 6.84
CA LEU A 73 -14.69 4.59 7.49
C LEU A 73 -13.63 4.18 6.46
N LEU A 74 -12.54 4.93 6.40
CA LEU A 74 -11.34 4.59 5.65
C LEU A 74 -10.24 4.24 6.66
N ILE A 75 -9.64 3.06 6.54
CA ILE A 75 -8.49 2.59 7.32
C ILE A 75 -7.33 2.44 6.36
N ASP A 76 -6.32 3.29 6.51
CA ASP A 76 -5.10 3.31 5.71
C ASP A 76 -3.94 2.71 6.49
N GLU A 77 -2.97 2.13 5.78
CA GLU A 77 -1.78 1.46 6.35
C GLU A 77 -2.15 0.44 7.45
N TYR A 78 -3.24 -0.31 7.24
CA TYR A 78 -3.77 -1.22 8.27
C TYR A 78 -2.78 -2.31 8.71
N ASP A 79 -1.83 -2.62 7.83
CA ASP A 79 -0.76 -3.59 7.98
C ASP A 79 0.52 -3.01 8.57
N ASN A 80 0.56 -1.71 8.91
CA ASN A 80 1.73 -1.03 9.47
C ASN A 80 2.36 -1.80 10.64
N PHE A 81 1.52 -2.17 11.63
CA PHE A 81 1.97 -2.95 12.79
C PHE A 81 2.57 -4.30 12.38
N ALA A 82 1.98 -5.00 11.41
CA ALA A 82 2.49 -6.28 10.97
C ALA A 82 3.80 -6.13 10.19
N ASN A 83 3.90 -5.13 9.31
CA ASN A 83 5.10 -4.89 8.53
C ASN A 83 6.30 -4.56 9.42
N GLU A 84 6.14 -3.64 10.38
CA GLU A 84 7.24 -3.26 11.29
C GLU A 84 7.68 -4.42 12.19
N LEU A 85 6.73 -5.19 12.72
CA LEU A 85 7.03 -6.26 13.69
C LEU A 85 7.51 -7.55 13.03
N MET A 86 7.14 -7.82 11.77
CA MET A 86 7.59 -9.02 11.05
C MET A 86 8.95 -8.83 10.36
N MET A 87 9.32 -7.58 10.04
CA MET A 87 10.60 -7.26 9.39
C MET A 87 11.70 -6.92 10.40
N GLY A 88 11.34 -6.73 11.67
CA GLY A 88 12.27 -6.74 12.80
C GLY A 88 12.75 -8.17 13.08
N TYR A 89 14.07 -8.36 13.16
CA TYR A 89 14.73 -9.66 13.32
C TYR A 89 15.03 -10.03 14.79
N ARG A 90 14.16 -9.69 15.76
CA ARG A 90 14.40 -10.01 17.19
C ARG A 90 13.21 -10.73 17.81
N HIS A 91 13.49 -11.76 18.63
CA HIS A 91 12.47 -12.51 19.38
C HIS A 91 11.50 -11.61 20.18
N ALA A 92 11.96 -10.45 20.67
CA ALA A 92 11.12 -9.48 21.37
C ALA A 92 10.01 -8.84 20.51
N GLU A 93 10.17 -8.82 19.18
CA GLU A 93 9.18 -8.29 18.24
C GLU A 93 8.06 -9.32 17.99
N GLU A 94 8.33 -10.60 18.23
CA GLU A 94 7.34 -11.68 18.09
C GLU A 94 6.30 -11.67 19.21
N ASP A 95 6.75 -11.50 20.46
CA ASP A 95 5.85 -11.38 21.61
C ASP A 95 4.96 -10.13 21.49
N ARG A 96 5.51 -9.05 20.91
CA ARG A 96 4.76 -7.83 20.58
C ARG A 96 3.75 -8.06 19.47
N TYR A 97 4.14 -8.72 18.38
CA TYR A 97 3.22 -9.11 17.32
C TYR A 97 2.04 -9.90 17.88
N ARG A 98 2.30 -10.90 18.72
CA ARG A 98 1.26 -11.70 19.36
C ARG A 98 0.38 -10.85 20.28
N ALA A 99 0.94 -9.95 21.07
CA ALA A 99 0.16 -9.09 21.97
C ALA A 99 -0.82 -8.16 21.22
N ILE A 100 -0.47 -7.72 20.02
CA ILE A 100 -1.27 -6.75 19.25
C ILE A 100 -2.26 -7.42 18.30
N LEU A 101 -1.82 -8.48 17.61
CA LEU A 101 -2.54 -9.09 16.48
C LEU A 101 -3.10 -10.49 16.78
N SER A 102 -2.58 -11.22 17.79
CA SER A 102 -3.06 -12.56 18.14
C SER A 102 -4.10 -12.56 19.28
N GLY A 103 -4.83 -13.67 19.45
CA GLY A 103 -5.67 -13.90 20.64
C GLY A 103 -6.77 -12.86 20.88
N GLU A 104 -6.55 -11.96 21.84
CA GLU A 104 -7.41 -10.83 22.27
C GLU A 104 -6.77 -9.45 22.03
N GLY A 105 -5.72 -9.38 21.20
CA GLY A 105 -4.98 -8.15 20.93
C GLY A 105 -5.84 -6.97 20.45
N VAL A 106 -5.32 -5.76 20.67
CA VAL A 106 -6.06 -4.49 20.46
C VAL A 106 -6.59 -4.35 19.02
N MET A 107 -5.83 -4.78 18.02
CA MET A 107 -6.26 -4.70 16.62
C MET A 107 -7.45 -5.63 16.36
N LYS A 108 -7.44 -6.82 16.94
CA LYS A 108 -8.54 -7.77 16.82
C LYS A 108 -9.81 -7.25 17.49
N ALA A 109 -9.69 -6.62 18.66
CA ALA A 109 -10.81 -5.96 19.34
C ALA A 109 -11.38 -4.79 18.52
N LEU A 110 -10.50 -3.98 17.93
CA LEU A 110 -10.88 -2.89 17.04
C LEU A 110 -11.66 -3.39 15.82
N PHE A 111 -11.12 -4.36 15.08
CA PHE A 111 -11.79 -4.89 13.88
C PHE A 111 -13.08 -5.63 14.21
N LYS A 112 -13.19 -6.34 15.34
CA LYS A 112 -14.47 -6.88 15.83
C LYS A 112 -15.51 -5.76 16.04
N THR A 113 -15.08 -4.63 16.60
CA THR A 113 -15.94 -3.46 16.81
C THR A 113 -16.38 -2.84 15.48
N VAL A 114 -15.46 -2.68 14.53
CA VAL A 114 -15.76 -2.20 13.17
C VAL A 114 -16.74 -3.15 12.47
N LYS A 115 -16.56 -4.46 12.59
CA LYS A 115 -17.47 -5.47 12.01
C LYS A 115 -18.87 -5.36 12.61
N ALA A 116 -18.96 -5.25 13.93
CA ALA A 116 -20.24 -5.05 14.60
C ALA A 116 -20.90 -3.72 14.19
N ALA A 117 -20.11 -2.68 13.94
CA ALA A 117 -20.60 -1.40 13.46
C ALA A 117 -21.16 -1.46 12.05
N ALA A 118 -20.47 -2.16 11.15
CA ALA A 118 -20.90 -2.40 9.78
C ALA A 118 -22.16 -3.28 9.69
N GLY A 119 -22.38 -4.15 10.69
CA GLY A 119 -23.57 -5.01 10.80
C GLY A 119 -24.86 -4.30 11.25
N GLY A 120 -24.95 -2.97 11.19
CA GLY A 120 -26.17 -2.21 11.50
C GLY A 120 -26.08 -1.21 12.65
N ARG A 121 -24.88 -0.88 13.14
CA ARG A 121 -24.69 0.17 14.17
C ARG A 121 -24.20 1.50 13.59
N GLY A 122 -24.54 1.82 12.35
CA GLY A 122 -24.35 3.14 11.77
C GLY A 122 -23.14 3.31 10.86
N LEU A 123 -22.31 2.27 10.70
CA LEU A 123 -21.23 2.28 9.72
C LEU A 123 -21.73 1.67 8.42
N ALA A 124 -21.79 2.47 7.35
CA ALA A 124 -22.37 2.04 6.08
C ALA A 124 -21.35 1.35 5.16
N ARG A 125 -20.12 1.84 5.14
CA ARG A 125 -19.02 1.28 4.33
C ARG A 125 -17.69 1.40 5.06
N VAL A 126 -16.83 0.42 4.84
CA VAL A 126 -15.45 0.38 5.33
C VAL A 126 -14.52 0.13 4.14
N PHE A 127 -13.53 0.98 3.97
CA PHE A 127 -12.46 0.84 3.00
C PHE A 127 -11.16 0.62 3.75
N ILE A 128 -10.37 -0.36 3.33
CA ILE A 128 -9.13 -0.73 3.99
C ILE A 128 -8.03 -0.77 2.93
N THR A 129 -6.94 -0.05 3.17
CA THR A 129 -5.79 0.07 2.27
C THR A 129 -4.50 -0.26 3.02
N GLY A 130 -3.57 -0.89 2.31
CA GLY A 130 -2.29 -1.36 2.84
C GLY A 130 -1.49 -2.06 1.74
N VAL A 131 -0.31 -2.57 2.08
CA VAL A 131 0.59 -3.22 1.10
C VAL A 131 0.55 -4.74 1.21
N SER A 132 0.47 -5.26 2.44
CA SER A 132 0.60 -6.65 2.78
C SER A 132 -0.72 -7.22 3.32
N PRO A 133 -1.12 -8.45 2.93
CA PRO A 133 -2.27 -9.14 3.48
C PRO A 133 -2.00 -9.81 4.83
N VAL A 134 -0.76 -9.74 5.35
CA VAL A 134 -0.31 -10.49 6.53
C VAL A 134 -1.20 -10.25 7.75
N ALA A 135 -1.42 -8.97 8.08
CA ALA A 135 -2.28 -8.59 9.19
C ALA A 135 -3.72 -9.11 9.03
N MET A 136 -4.29 -9.05 7.81
CA MET A 136 -5.66 -9.52 7.57
C MET A 136 -5.79 -11.03 7.75
N SER A 137 -4.78 -11.81 7.37
CA SER A 137 -4.79 -13.28 7.49
C SER A 137 -4.98 -13.71 8.95
N ASP A 138 -4.26 -13.05 9.88
CA ASP A 138 -4.35 -13.35 11.32
C ASP A 138 -5.62 -12.73 11.96
N LEU A 139 -6.14 -11.65 11.36
CA LEU A 139 -7.41 -11.03 11.75
C LEU A 139 -8.64 -11.70 11.16
N THR A 140 -8.51 -12.74 10.33
CA THR A 140 -9.63 -13.40 9.63
C THR A 140 -10.78 -13.80 10.56
N SER A 141 -10.49 -14.31 11.76
CA SER A 141 -11.55 -14.62 12.75
C SER A 141 -12.32 -13.39 13.26
N ALA A 142 -11.70 -12.22 13.24
CA ALA A 142 -12.31 -10.96 13.68
C ALA A 142 -13.01 -10.19 12.55
N TYR A 143 -12.49 -10.25 11.32
CA TYR A 143 -12.98 -9.44 10.19
C TYR A 143 -13.19 -10.23 8.89
N ASN A 144 -13.78 -11.43 8.98
CA ASN A 144 -14.15 -12.24 7.81
C ASN A 144 -15.23 -11.65 6.87
N VAL A 145 -15.60 -10.38 7.03
CA VAL A 145 -16.56 -9.66 6.18
C VAL A 145 -15.87 -8.80 5.13
N ALA A 146 -14.54 -8.67 5.17
CA ALA A 146 -13.77 -7.96 4.16
C ALA A 146 -13.78 -8.71 2.82
N GLU A 147 -13.90 -7.96 1.73
CA GLU A 147 -13.78 -8.45 0.37
C GLU A 147 -12.52 -7.88 -0.27
N ASN A 148 -11.62 -8.76 -0.72
CA ASN A 148 -10.41 -8.36 -1.43
C ASN A 148 -10.75 -8.01 -2.89
N ILE A 149 -10.74 -6.73 -3.22
CA ILE A 149 -11.12 -6.24 -4.55
C ILE A 149 -9.94 -5.93 -5.49
N TYR A 150 -8.71 -5.92 -4.98
CA TYR A 150 -7.52 -5.43 -5.69
C TYR A 150 -7.11 -6.27 -6.92
N LEU A 151 -7.58 -7.52 -7.04
CA LEU A 151 -7.35 -8.36 -8.23
C LEU A 151 -8.51 -8.34 -9.23
N LEU A 152 -9.61 -7.64 -8.92
CA LEU A 152 -10.76 -7.54 -9.83
C LEU A 152 -10.42 -6.58 -10.98
N HIS A 153 -10.59 -7.01 -12.22
CA HIS A 153 -10.21 -6.23 -13.40
C HIS A 153 -10.86 -4.84 -13.45
N ARG A 154 -12.09 -4.68 -12.92
CA ARG A 154 -12.80 -3.40 -12.88
C ARG A 154 -12.11 -2.34 -12.01
N PHE A 155 -11.23 -2.77 -11.11
CA PHE A 155 -10.42 -1.91 -10.24
C PHE A 155 -8.94 -1.88 -10.64
N ASN A 156 -8.54 -2.46 -11.78
CA ASN A 156 -7.14 -2.54 -12.21
C ASN A 156 -6.48 -1.16 -12.31
N ALA A 157 -7.24 -0.13 -12.72
CA ALA A 157 -6.75 1.23 -12.85
C ALA A 157 -7.04 2.12 -11.64
N LEU A 158 -7.51 1.56 -10.51
CA LEU A 158 -7.91 2.36 -9.34
C LEU A 158 -6.74 3.14 -8.73
N CYS A 159 -5.53 2.58 -8.77
CA CYS A 159 -4.35 3.10 -8.08
C CYS A 159 -3.24 3.59 -9.03
N GLY A 160 -3.59 3.96 -10.27
CA GLY A 160 -2.64 4.36 -11.30
C GLY A 160 -3.27 5.23 -12.37
N PHE A 161 -2.45 5.92 -13.16
CA PHE A 161 -2.92 6.67 -14.33
C PHE A 161 -2.99 5.77 -15.56
N ARG A 162 -3.92 6.06 -16.46
CA ARG A 162 -4.00 5.44 -17.78
C ARG A 162 -3.14 6.19 -18.80
N GLU A 163 -2.87 5.52 -19.92
CA GLU A 163 -2.10 6.07 -21.03
C GLU A 163 -2.66 7.39 -21.57
N ASP A 164 -3.98 7.48 -21.71
CA ASP A 164 -4.67 8.67 -22.20
C ASP A 164 -4.63 9.84 -21.20
N GLU A 165 -4.70 9.57 -19.90
CA GLU A 165 -4.51 10.58 -18.85
C GLU A 165 -3.10 11.16 -18.87
N ILE A 166 -2.08 10.31 -19.00
CA ILE A 166 -0.68 10.72 -19.13
C ILE A 166 -0.45 11.50 -20.43
N ALA A 167 -1.00 11.02 -21.54
CA ALA A 167 -0.94 11.71 -22.84
C ALA A 167 -1.58 13.09 -22.79
N ALA A 168 -2.73 13.23 -22.11
CA ALA A 168 -3.40 14.50 -21.93
C ALA A 168 -2.55 15.48 -21.11
N MET A 169 -2.02 15.05 -19.96
CA MET A 169 -1.16 15.88 -19.12
C MET A 169 0.12 16.32 -19.84
N ALA A 170 0.82 15.40 -20.51
CA ALA A 170 2.03 15.74 -21.28
C ALA A 170 1.72 16.67 -22.47
N SER A 171 0.56 16.50 -23.11
CA SER A 171 0.15 17.40 -24.19
C SER A 171 -0.16 18.81 -23.69
N GLU A 172 -0.77 18.97 -22.52
CA GLU A 172 -1.02 20.30 -21.94
C GLU A 172 0.30 20.98 -21.57
N ILE A 173 1.24 20.25 -20.95
CA ILE A 173 2.59 20.75 -20.65
C ILE A 173 3.31 21.17 -21.94
N GLY A 174 3.24 20.34 -23.00
CA GLY A 174 3.87 20.66 -24.28
C GLY A 174 3.34 21.95 -24.91
N LYS A 175 2.04 22.25 -24.75
CA LYS A 175 1.45 23.53 -25.19
C LYS A 175 1.94 24.70 -24.36
N GLU A 176 1.96 24.55 -23.03
CA GLU A 176 2.41 25.57 -22.08
C GLU A 176 3.87 25.96 -22.35
N CYS A 177 4.74 24.96 -22.50
CA CYS A 177 6.17 25.10 -22.77
C CYS A 177 6.51 25.38 -24.25
N LYS A 178 5.53 25.39 -25.16
CA LYS A 178 5.72 25.55 -26.62
C LYS A 178 6.69 24.53 -27.23
N LEU A 179 6.66 23.29 -26.74
CA LEU A 179 7.54 22.23 -27.19
C LEU A 179 7.12 21.69 -28.56
N PRO A 180 8.07 21.25 -29.40
CA PRO A 180 7.74 20.54 -30.61
C PRO A 180 7.02 19.23 -30.28
N ARG A 181 6.08 18.83 -31.15
CA ARG A 181 5.29 17.60 -30.98
C ARG A 181 6.17 16.34 -30.80
N SER A 182 7.34 16.31 -31.41
CA SER A 182 8.31 15.21 -31.27
C SER A 182 8.77 15.03 -29.83
N GLN A 183 9.02 16.12 -29.10
CA GLN A 183 9.49 16.08 -27.72
C GLN A 183 8.40 15.56 -26.77
N VAL A 184 7.15 15.94 -27.00
CA VAL A 184 6.00 15.39 -26.23
C VAL A 184 5.83 13.89 -26.50
N ILE A 185 5.99 13.45 -27.76
CA ILE A 185 5.92 12.03 -28.12
C ILE A 185 7.04 11.23 -27.44
N GLU A 186 8.25 11.78 -27.41
CA GLU A 186 9.41 11.16 -26.75
C GLU A 186 9.23 11.11 -25.23
N ALA A 187 8.73 12.18 -24.59
CA ALA A 187 8.34 12.17 -23.18
C ALA A 187 7.35 11.03 -22.87
N LEU A 188 6.32 10.86 -23.69
CA LEU A 188 5.36 9.77 -23.52
C LEU A 188 6.00 8.39 -23.71
N ALA A 189 6.93 8.24 -24.66
CA ALA A 189 7.66 6.99 -24.86
C ALA A 189 8.55 6.65 -23.65
N MET A 190 9.22 7.64 -23.06
CA MET A 190 9.99 7.47 -21.82
C MET A 190 9.08 7.07 -20.66
N MET A 191 8.01 7.84 -20.41
CA MET A 191 7.07 7.52 -19.34
C MET A 191 6.46 6.12 -19.50
N ARG A 192 6.14 5.71 -20.73
CA ARG A 192 5.62 4.37 -21.02
C ARG A 192 6.65 3.29 -20.71
N THR A 193 7.91 3.52 -21.03
CA THR A 193 8.99 2.56 -20.80
C THR A 193 9.28 2.38 -19.31
N PHE A 194 9.38 3.48 -18.57
CA PHE A 194 9.85 3.44 -17.17
C PHE A 194 8.72 3.35 -16.14
N TYR A 195 7.52 3.84 -16.46
CA TYR A 195 6.46 4.01 -15.45
C TYR A 195 5.17 3.22 -15.76
N ASN A 196 4.93 2.81 -17.01
CA ASN A 196 3.73 2.05 -17.41
C ASN A 196 3.91 0.54 -17.33
N GLY A 197 3.57 -0.06 -16.20
CA GLY A 197 3.41 -1.50 -16.23
C GLY A 197 2.87 -2.17 -14.99
N TYR A 198 2.22 -1.44 -14.10
CA TYR A 198 1.45 -2.12 -13.08
C TYR A 198 0.21 -2.74 -13.71
N ARG A 199 0.03 -4.03 -13.49
CA ARG A 199 -1.17 -4.78 -13.82
C ARG A 199 -1.53 -5.68 -12.66
N PHE A 200 -2.66 -5.39 -12.03
CA PHE A 200 -3.09 -6.06 -10.80
C PHE A 200 -4.07 -7.20 -11.07
N SER A 201 -4.69 -7.24 -12.24
CA SER A 201 -5.60 -8.31 -12.61
C SER A 201 -5.10 -9.08 -13.83
N ARG A 202 -5.11 -10.41 -13.74
CA ARG A 202 -4.86 -11.31 -14.88
C ARG A 202 -5.95 -11.28 -15.95
N ARG A 203 -7.11 -10.70 -15.64
CA ARG A 203 -8.28 -10.66 -16.54
C ARG A 203 -8.33 -9.41 -17.41
N THR A 204 -7.25 -8.63 -17.43
CA THR A 204 -7.09 -7.47 -18.32
C THR A 204 -5.67 -7.46 -18.87
N GLU A 205 -5.46 -6.78 -19.99
CA GLU A 205 -4.13 -6.43 -20.50
C GLU A 205 -3.79 -4.96 -20.24
N GLU A 206 -4.75 -4.20 -19.70
CA GLU A 206 -4.55 -2.80 -19.34
C GLU A 206 -3.47 -2.68 -18.25
N ARG A 207 -2.51 -1.81 -18.51
CA ARG A 207 -1.47 -1.41 -17.58
C ARG A 207 -1.75 0.00 -17.09
N VAL A 208 -1.30 0.29 -15.88
CA VAL A 208 -1.33 1.62 -15.32
C VAL A 208 0.04 2.11 -14.92
N TYR A 209 0.17 3.43 -15.01
CA TYR A 209 1.33 4.19 -14.60
C TYR A 209 1.34 4.33 -13.09
N ASN A 210 2.51 4.13 -12.47
CA ASN A 210 2.70 4.48 -11.06
C ASN A 210 2.50 5.99 -10.86
N PRO A 211 1.52 6.43 -10.04
CA PRO A 211 1.22 7.85 -9.88
C PRO A 211 2.42 8.68 -9.41
N THR A 212 3.21 8.16 -8.47
CA THR A 212 4.33 8.90 -7.89
C THR A 212 5.43 9.13 -8.92
N LEU A 213 5.81 8.10 -9.67
CA LEU A 213 6.82 8.21 -10.73
C LEU A 213 6.33 9.05 -11.91
N ALA A 214 5.07 8.88 -12.32
CA ALA A 214 4.49 9.68 -13.37
C ALA A 214 4.43 11.17 -13.02
N LEU A 215 4.01 11.49 -11.79
CA LEU A 215 3.96 12.87 -11.31
C LEU A 215 5.36 13.46 -11.12
N TYR A 216 6.35 12.66 -10.71
CA TYR A 216 7.75 13.09 -10.65
C TYR A 216 8.22 13.59 -12.03
N PHE A 217 8.04 12.76 -13.07
CA PHE A 217 8.42 13.13 -14.43
C PHE A 217 7.64 14.33 -14.94
N LEU A 218 6.30 14.34 -14.80
CA LEU A 218 5.46 15.44 -15.30
C LEU A 218 5.79 16.76 -14.62
N LYS A 219 6.13 16.75 -13.33
CA LYS A 219 6.56 17.96 -12.60
C LYS A 219 7.88 18.50 -13.14
N ALA A 220 8.87 17.64 -13.37
CA ALA A 220 10.14 18.06 -13.98
C ALA A 220 9.92 18.59 -15.40
N PHE A 221 9.16 17.85 -16.21
CA PHE A 221 8.83 18.20 -17.58
C PHE A 221 8.10 19.55 -17.69
N GLN A 222 7.20 19.85 -16.76
CA GLN A 222 6.53 21.14 -16.70
C GLN A 222 7.45 22.27 -16.23
N ARG A 223 8.26 22.02 -15.19
CA ARG A 223 9.12 23.05 -14.59
C ARG A 223 10.22 23.51 -15.54
N ASP A 224 10.90 22.55 -16.17
CA ASP A 224 12.12 22.80 -16.94
C ASP A 224 11.84 22.89 -18.44
N CYS A 225 10.62 22.54 -18.87
CA CYS A 225 10.26 22.38 -20.27
C CYS A 225 11.19 21.41 -21.01
N ASP A 226 11.77 20.47 -20.27
CA ASP A 226 12.66 19.42 -20.74
C ASP A 226 12.55 18.17 -19.84
N TYR A 227 13.08 17.05 -20.29
CA TYR A 227 13.02 15.79 -19.56
C TYR A 227 13.82 15.88 -18.24
N PRO A 228 13.45 15.11 -17.20
CA PRO A 228 14.28 15.02 -16.00
C PRO A 228 15.64 14.38 -16.34
N ASP A 229 16.73 14.96 -15.83
CA ASP A 229 18.09 14.42 -15.94
C ASP A 229 18.18 12.99 -15.35
N GLU A 230 17.49 12.76 -14.23
CA GLU A 230 17.34 11.47 -13.61
C GLU A 230 15.93 10.92 -13.86
N ILE A 231 15.82 9.80 -14.58
CA ILE A 231 14.53 9.17 -14.85
C ILE A 231 13.91 8.55 -13.58
N LEU A 232 14.72 8.25 -12.57
CA LEU A 232 14.28 7.62 -11.33
C LEU A 232 14.75 8.43 -10.13
N ASP A 233 13.82 8.89 -9.32
CA ASP A 233 14.13 9.47 -8.01
C ASP A 233 14.59 8.36 -7.05
N SER A 234 15.81 8.49 -6.52
CA SER A 234 16.36 7.56 -5.53
C SER A 234 15.50 7.43 -4.26
N ASN A 235 14.70 8.44 -3.93
CA ASN A 235 13.73 8.39 -2.81
C ASN A 235 12.50 7.53 -3.13
N LEU A 236 12.27 7.20 -4.40
CA LEU A 236 11.19 6.34 -4.88
C LEU A 236 11.67 4.91 -5.19
N ALA A 237 12.93 4.60 -4.84
CA ALA A 237 13.50 3.27 -4.97
C ALA A 237 12.84 2.28 -4.01
N MET A 238 12.96 1.00 -4.35
CA MET A 238 12.47 -0.10 -3.51
C MET A 238 12.96 0.01 -2.07
N ASP A 239 12.07 -0.31 -1.12
CA ASP A 239 12.44 -0.49 0.28
C ASP A 239 13.55 -1.54 0.42
N ARG A 240 14.75 -1.07 0.78
CA ARG A 240 15.94 -1.91 0.93
C ARG A 240 15.78 -2.96 2.03
N GLY A 241 15.04 -2.64 3.10
CA GLY A 241 14.77 -3.57 4.19
C GLY A 241 13.94 -4.76 3.72
N LYS A 242 12.88 -4.49 2.94
CA LYS A 242 12.04 -5.53 2.33
C LYS A 242 12.82 -6.38 1.34
N MET A 243 13.62 -5.76 0.48
CA MET A 243 14.47 -6.51 -0.47
C MET A 243 15.49 -7.38 0.25
N HIS A 244 16.12 -6.88 1.31
CA HIS A 244 17.06 -7.64 2.12
C HIS A 244 16.39 -8.81 2.85
N TYR A 245 15.16 -8.61 3.34
CA TYR A 245 14.35 -9.68 3.92
C TYR A 245 14.06 -10.78 2.90
N ILE A 246 13.56 -10.42 1.72
CA ILE A 246 13.24 -11.38 0.65
C ILE A 246 14.49 -12.13 0.19
N ALA A 247 15.62 -11.44 0.01
CA ALA A 247 16.88 -12.04 -0.43
C ALA A 247 17.44 -13.07 0.57
N ARG A 248 17.03 -13.02 1.84
CA ARG A 248 17.41 -13.99 2.88
C ARG A 248 16.48 -15.20 2.95
N LEU A 249 15.31 -15.16 2.32
CA LEU A 249 14.43 -16.32 2.25
C LEU A 249 15.06 -17.39 1.34
N PRO A 250 14.77 -18.68 1.59
CA PRO A 250 14.97 -19.74 0.62
C PRO A 250 14.43 -19.31 -0.76
N GLU A 251 15.17 -19.64 -1.82
CA GLU A 251 14.86 -19.25 -3.22
C GLU A 251 14.82 -17.74 -3.54
N GLY A 252 14.85 -16.87 -2.52
CA GLY A 252 14.62 -15.43 -2.67
C GLY A 252 15.67 -14.70 -3.50
N ARG A 253 16.95 -14.98 -3.23
CA ARG A 253 18.06 -14.39 -3.99
C ARG A 253 18.02 -14.79 -5.46
N GLN A 254 17.78 -16.06 -5.75
CA GLN A 254 17.75 -16.57 -7.11
C GLN A 254 16.59 -15.95 -7.89
N LEU A 255 15.39 -15.91 -7.29
CA LEU A 255 14.22 -15.28 -7.90
C LEU A 255 14.41 -13.80 -8.18
N ILE A 256 15.13 -13.08 -7.30
CA ILE A 256 15.49 -11.69 -7.56
C ILE A 256 16.44 -11.60 -8.77
N PHE A 257 17.42 -12.48 -8.89
CA PHE A 257 18.28 -12.48 -10.08
C PHE A 257 17.53 -12.86 -11.36
N ASP A 258 16.68 -13.88 -11.32
CA ASP A 258 15.91 -14.34 -12.49
C ASP A 258 14.97 -13.23 -13.00
N ALA A 259 14.29 -12.54 -12.08
CA ALA A 259 13.44 -11.42 -12.43
C ALA A 259 14.22 -10.18 -12.91
N LEU A 260 15.51 -10.02 -12.57
CA LEU A 260 16.36 -8.96 -13.13
C LEU A 260 16.95 -9.32 -14.49
N ALA A 261 17.24 -10.59 -14.71
CA ALA A 261 17.88 -11.06 -15.93
C ALA A 261 16.95 -10.94 -17.16
N GLU A 262 15.63 -10.81 -16.96
CA GLU A 262 14.60 -10.85 -18.01
C GLU A 262 14.62 -12.10 -18.92
N GLU A 263 15.51 -13.07 -18.65
CA GLU A 263 15.73 -14.28 -19.45
C GLU A 263 14.67 -15.35 -19.17
N GLU A 264 14.22 -15.50 -17.91
CA GLU A 264 13.13 -16.40 -17.53
C GLU A 264 12.02 -15.65 -16.77
N PRO A 265 10.79 -15.59 -17.32
CA PRO A 265 9.69 -14.91 -16.63
C PRO A 265 9.28 -15.67 -15.37
N VAL A 266 9.39 -15.02 -14.20
CA VAL A 266 8.88 -15.53 -12.92
C VAL A 266 7.36 -15.64 -12.93
N ASP A 267 6.82 -16.81 -13.28
CA ASP A 267 5.37 -17.02 -13.41
C ASP A 267 4.69 -17.11 -12.05
N VAL A 268 4.08 -16.01 -11.60
CA VAL A 268 3.21 -16.00 -10.42
C VAL A 268 1.85 -16.59 -10.81
N ARG A 269 1.77 -17.92 -10.96
CA ARG A 269 0.52 -18.65 -11.33
C ARG A 269 -0.56 -18.61 -10.27
N ARG A 270 -0.21 -18.47 -9.00
CA ARG A 270 -1.16 -18.33 -7.89
C ARG A 270 -0.48 -17.53 -6.80
N LEU A 271 -1.09 -16.41 -6.42
CA LEU A 271 -0.67 -15.72 -5.21
C LEU A 271 -1.03 -16.62 -4.03
N ALA A 272 -0.16 -16.74 -3.04
CA ALA A 272 -0.54 -17.49 -1.85
C ALA A 272 -1.77 -16.81 -1.21
N ASP A 273 -2.78 -17.61 -0.89
CA ASP A 273 -4.07 -17.10 -0.41
C ASP A 273 -4.02 -16.67 1.06
N ARG A 274 -2.92 -16.98 1.77
CA ARG A 274 -2.69 -16.65 3.19
C ARG A 274 -1.20 -16.35 3.43
N PHE A 275 -0.96 -15.24 4.13
CA PHE A 275 0.36 -14.81 4.60
C PHE A 275 0.28 -14.49 6.10
N GLY A 276 -0.35 -15.34 6.92
CA GLY A 276 -0.38 -15.09 8.37
C GLY A 276 1.04 -15.08 8.96
N ALA A 277 1.20 -14.58 10.18
CA ALA A 277 2.51 -14.65 10.84
C ALA A 277 3.01 -16.10 11.01
N GLU A 278 2.09 -17.05 11.21
CA GLU A 278 2.43 -18.47 11.22
C GLU A 278 2.93 -18.95 9.85
N ASP A 279 2.31 -18.52 8.75
CA ASP A 279 2.76 -18.87 7.40
C ASP A 279 4.13 -18.24 7.11
N MET A 280 4.32 -16.97 7.49
CA MET A 280 5.60 -16.27 7.37
C MET A 280 6.71 -16.95 8.19
N ARG A 281 6.37 -17.69 9.24
CA ARG A 281 7.35 -18.38 10.10
C ARG A 281 7.61 -19.84 9.71
N TYR A 282 6.55 -20.60 9.46
CA TYR A 282 6.62 -22.06 9.38
C TYR A 282 6.29 -22.61 8.00
N ALA A 283 5.55 -21.88 7.17
CA ALA A 283 5.25 -22.36 5.83
C ALA A 283 6.54 -22.50 5.01
N PRO A 284 6.65 -23.51 4.14
CA PRO A 284 7.74 -23.61 3.18
C PRO A 284 7.87 -22.30 2.39
N LYS A 285 9.10 -21.78 2.30
CA LYS A 285 9.40 -20.51 1.64
C LYS A 285 9.72 -20.70 0.17
N ASP A 286 8.92 -21.54 -0.49
CA ASP A 286 9.14 -21.93 -1.87
C ASP A 286 9.04 -20.74 -2.85
N THR A 287 9.36 -21.02 -4.11
CA THR A 287 9.31 -20.05 -5.20
C THR A 287 7.98 -19.30 -5.28
N GLY A 288 6.84 -19.98 -5.05
CA GLY A 288 5.51 -19.39 -5.11
C GLY A 288 5.26 -18.40 -3.97
N PHE A 289 5.76 -18.73 -2.78
CA PHE A 289 5.70 -17.86 -1.60
C PHE A 289 6.50 -16.56 -1.81
N VAL A 290 7.76 -16.68 -2.23
CA VAL A 290 8.64 -15.52 -2.48
C VAL A 290 8.09 -14.66 -3.62
N ALA A 291 7.66 -15.27 -4.73
CA ALA A 291 7.13 -14.52 -5.87
C ALA A 291 5.84 -13.77 -5.52
N SER A 292 5.04 -14.31 -4.60
CA SER A 292 3.87 -13.63 -4.06
C SER A 292 4.23 -12.43 -3.17
N LEU A 293 5.28 -12.52 -2.34
CA LEU A 293 5.78 -11.37 -1.56
C LEU A 293 6.30 -10.26 -2.49
N LEU A 294 7.06 -10.63 -3.51
CA LEU A 294 7.53 -9.69 -4.53
C LEU A 294 6.35 -9.00 -5.24
N TYR A 295 5.28 -9.73 -5.55
CA TYR A 295 4.06 -9.14 -6.10
C TYR A 295 3.35 -8.19 -5.12
N LEU A 296 3.16 -8.61 -3.86
CA LEU A 296 2.44 -7.82 -2.85
C LEU A 296 3.18 -6.53 -2.50
N PHE A 297 4.51 -6.58 -2.41
CA PHE A 297 5.36 -5.39 -2.25
C PHE A 297 5.55 -4.60 -3.55
N ARG A 298 4.84 -4.98 -4.62
CA ARG A 298 4.79 -4.26 -5.91
C ARG A 298 6.11 -4.25 -6.68
N TYR A 299 6.97 -5.23 -6.41
CA TYR A 299 8.20 -5.49 -7.16
C TYR A 299 7.94 -6.34 -8.41
N LEU A 300 6.86 -7.12 -8.42
CA LEU A 300 6.32 -7.83 -9.58
C LEU A 300 4.86 -7.42 -9.86
N ASP A 301 4.44 -7.54 -11.12
CA ASP A 301 3.05 -7.40 -11.57
C ASP A 301 2.57 -8.68 -12.27
N HIS A 302 1.30 -8.76 -12.70
CA HIS A 302 0.89 -9.80 -13.64
C HIS A 302 1.36 -9.41 -15.05
N GLY A 303 2.20 -10.21 -15.74
CA GLY A 303 2.67 -9.87 -17.10
C GLY A 303 3.36 -11.05 -17.77
N ARG A 304 3.28 -11.19 -19.12
CA ARG A 304 4.01 -12.27 -19.84
C ARG A 304 5.55 -12.14 -19.77
N ARG A 305 6.06 -11.05 -19.18
CA ARG A 305 7.47 -10.81 -18.82
C ARG A 305 7.46 -10.21 -17.43
N HIS A 306 7.95 -10.95 -16.45
CA HIS A 306 8.01 -10.52 -15.07
C HIS A 306 9.43 -10.01 -14.80
N ALA A 307 9.71 -8.78 -15.22
CA ALA A 307 10.93 -8.09 -14.83
C ALA A 307 10.74 -7.45 -13.45
N LEU A 308 11.76 -7.50 -12.59
CA LEU A 308 11.77 -6.76 -11.33
C LEU A 308 11.65 -5.27 -11.61
N ARG A 309 10.60 -4.65 -11.08
CA ARG A 309 10.37 -3.21 -11.29
C ARG A 309 11.13 -2.39 -10.27
N GLN A 310 12.19 -1.70 -10.71
CA GLN A 310 13.09 -0.81 -9.94
C GLN A 310 14.35 -1.46 -9.32
N ALA A 311 15.04 -2.31 -10.07
CA ALA A 311 16.45 -2.56 -9.80
C ALA A 311 17.26 -2.41 -11.10
N ASP A 312 18.15 -1.42 -11.08
CA ASP A 312 19.35 -1.26 -11.89
C ASP A 312 19.28 -1.59 -13.39
N SER A 313 18.82 -0.64 -14.21
CA SER A 313 19.15 -0.61 -15.64
C SER A 313 20.07 0.55 -16.05
N TYR A 314 20.67 1.28 -15.10
CA TYR A 314 21.61 2.38 -15.41
C TYR A 314 23.10 1.98 -15.44
N HIS A 315 23.44 0.69 -15.30
CA HIS A 315 24.85 0.25 -15.33
C HIS A 315 25.24 -0.69 -16.48
N SER A 316 24.36 -0.94 -17.45
CA SER A 316 24.69 -1.81 -18.60
C SER A 316 24.68 -1.13 -19.98
N GLN A 317 24.52 0.20 -20.07
CA GLN A 317 24.54 0.92 -21.36
C GLN A 317 25.45 2.16 -21.44
N SER A 318 26.48 2.28 -20.59
CA SER A 318 27.61 3.20 -20.86
C SER A 318 28.77 2.44 -21.51
N GLY A 319 28.59 2.10 -22.79
CA GLY A 319 29.69 1.66 -23.64
C GLY A 319 30.63 2.84 -23.93
N TYR A 320 31.62 3.05 -23.07
CA TYR A 320 32.83 3.80 -23.41
C TYR A 320 34.04 2.85 -23.40
N PRO A 321 34.87 2.81 -24.47
CA PRO A 321 36.01 1.91 -24.53
C PRO A 321 37.06 2.28 -23.49
N GLN A 322 37.44 1.31 -22.66
CA GLN A 322 38.69 1.37 -21.92
C GLN A 322 39.86 1.34 -22.92
N THR A 323 40.57 2.45 -23.06
CA THR A 323 41.95 2.45 -23.56
C THR A 323 42.93 2.55 -22.40
N LEU A 324 43.67 1.47 -22.25
CA LEU A 324 44.90 1.24 -21.50
C LEU A 324 45.80 2.47 -21.29
N ARG A 325 46.17 2.71 -20.02
CA ARG A 325 47.58 2.71 -19.57
C ARG A 325 47.67 2.49 -18.06
#